data_AF-A0A6J4U7L2-F1
#
_entry.id   AF-A0A6J4U7L2-F1
#
_cell.length_a   1.000
_cell.length_b   1.000
_cell.length_c   1.000
_cell.angle_alpha   90.00
_cell.angle_beta   90.00
_cell.angle_gamma   90.00
#
_symmetry.space_group_name_H-M   'P 1'
#
loop_
_entity.id
_entity.type
_entity.pdbx_description
1 polymer ?
#
loop_
_entity_poly.entity_id
_entity_poly.type
_entity_poly.pdbx_seq_one_letter_code
_entity_poly.pdbx_strand_id
1 'polypeptide(L)' 'MGIVGLDKSMSLDGYITGPNPGPERGLGEGGERIFAWMMAEGSDDLANSELSDAWDEMYSDPFETTGAVIMG' A
#
# COMPACT_ATOMS: atom_id res chain seq x y z
N MET A 1 10.50 18.61 -16.74
CA MET A 1 9.45 17.74 -17.32
C MET A 1 8.96 16.85 -16.19
N GLY A 2 7.66 16.72 -15.96
CA GLY A 2 7.14 15.81 -14.94
C GLY A 2 7.28 14.34 -15.36
N ILE A 3 7.42 13.43 -14.40
CA ILE A 3 7.39 11.98 -14.63
C ILE A 3 5.96 11.49 -14.38
N VAL A 4 5.48 10.57 -15.22
CA VAL A 4 4.26 9.80 -14.95
C VAL A 4 4.71 8.45 -14.40
N GLY A 5 4.53 8.24 -13.10
CA GLY A 5 4.91 7.03 -12.39
C GLY A 5 3.70 6.29 -11.81
N LEU A 6 3.91 5.02 -11.47
CA LEU A 6 2.97 4.20 -10.70
C LEU A 6 3.74 3.53 -9.57
N ASP A 7 3.21 3.66 -8.36
CA ASP A 7 3.68 2.97 -7.17
C ASP A 7 2.51 2.15 -6.61
N LYS A 8 2.73 0.86 -6.37
CA LYS A 8 1.71 -0.08 -5.89
C LYS A 8 2.34 -1.31 -5.25
N SER A 9 1.78 -1.77 -4.14
CA SER A 9 1.97 -3.14 -3.67
C SER A 9 1.12 -4.12 -4.49
N MET A 10 1.65 -5.32 -4.72
CA MET A 10 1.00 -6.36 -5.53
C MET A 10 1.39 -7.74 -5.00
N SER A 11 0.46 -8.70 -5.10
CA SER A 11 0.73 -10.11 -4.84
C SER A 11 1.64 -10.71 -5.93
N LEU A 12 2.27 -11.85 -5.63
CA LEU A 12 3.17 -12.53 -6.57
C LEU A 12 2.48 -12.96 -7.88
N ASP A 13 1.18 -13.25 -7.81
CA ASP A 13 0.34 -13.63 -8.93
C ASP A 13 -0.34 -12.44 -9.65
N GLY A 14 0.02 -11.20 -9.28
CA GLY A 14 -0.32 -10.01 -10.06
C GLY A 14 -1.56 -9.23 -9.62
N TYR A 15 -2.08 -9.49 -8.42
CA TYR A 15 -3.28 -8.82 -7.89
C TYR A 15 -2.93 -7.73 -6.88
N ILE A 16 -3.71 -6.65 -6.88
CA ILE A 16 -3.51 -5.49 -6.00
C ILE A 16 -4.52 -5.42 -4.84
N THR A 17 -5.36 -6.45 -4.72
CA THR A 17 -6.42 -6.62 -3.71
C THR A 17 -6.75 -8.11 -3.62
N GLY A 18 -7.28 -8.56 -2.48
CA GLY A 18 -7.87 -9.89 -2.32
C GLY A 18 -9.20 -10.04 -3.07
N PRO A 19 -9.76 -11.26 -3.12
CA PRO A 19 -11.06 -11.52 -3.74
C PRO A 19 -12.21 -10.80 -3.02
N ASN A 20 -13.32 -10.58 -3.74
CA ASN A 20 -14.54 -9.94 -3.22
C ASN A 20 -14.35 -8.54 -2.59
N PRO A 21 -13.63 -7.60 -3.24
CA PRO A 21 -13.54 -6.24 -2.73
C PRO A 21 -14.90 -5.52 -2.80
N GLY A 22 -15.16 -4.66 -1.83
CA GLY A 22 -16.40 -3.87 -1.77
C GLY A 22 -16.32 -2.74 -0.75
N PRO A 23 -17.36 -1.90 -0.62
CA PRO A 23 -17.37 -0.75 0.30
C PRO A 23 -17.06 -1.14 1.75
N GLU A 24 -17.50 -2.33 2.18
CA GLU A 24 -17.29 -2.85 3.53
C GLU A 24 -15.97 -3.63 3.66
N ARG A 25 -15.32 -3.95 2.55
CA ARG A 25 -14.10 -4.77 2.45
C ARG A 25 -13.20 -4.20 1.36
N GLY A 26 -12.64 -3.01 1.62
CA GLY A 26 -11.91 -2.25 0.60
C GLY A 26 -10.73 -3.00 -0.01
N LEU A 27 -10.05 -3.84 0.77
CA LEU A 27 -8.93 -4.67 0.30
C LEU A 27 -9.34 -6.07 -0.17
N GLY A 28 -10.62 -6.43 -0.11
CA GLY A 28 -11.07 -7.81 -0.32
C GLY A 28 -10.64 -8.75 0.82
N GLU A 29 -11.02 -10.02 0.71
CA GLU A 29 -10.72 -11.02 1.73
C GLU A 29 -9.21 -11.35 1.76
N GLY A 30 -8.54 -11.01 2.86
CA GLY A 30 -7.11 -11.29 3.06
C GLY A 30 -6.16 -10.38 2.26
N GLY A 31 -6.69 -9.31 1.65
CA GLY A 31 -5.89 -8.34 0.90
C GLY A 31 -4.93 -7.52 1.77
N GLU A 32 -5.15 -7.49 3.07
CA GLU A 32 -4.29 -6.86 4.08
C GLU A 32 -2.85 -7.36 3.99
N ARG A 33 -2.65 -8.63 3.62
CA ARG A 33 -1.33 -9.24 3.49
C ARG A 33 -0.47 -8.60 2.40
N ILE A 34 -1.07 -7.98 1.38
CA ILE A 34 -0.35 -7.24 0.33
C ILE A 34 0.36 -6.00 0.93
N PHE A 35 -0.20 -5.43 1.99
CA PHE A 35 0.30 -4.20 2.63
C PHE A 35 1.03 -4.45 3.95
N ALA A 36 1.09 -5.69 4.43
CA ALA A 36 1.66 -6.03 5.73
C ALA A 36 3.12 -5.57 5.90
N TRP A 37 3.89 -5.46 4.81
CA TRP A 37 5.28 -4.99 4.84
C TRP A 37 5.40 -3.52 5.29
N MET A 38 4.35 -2.71 5.09
CA MET A 38 4.32 -1.29 5.46
C MET A 38 4.22 -1.08 6.96
N MET A 39 3.77 -2.09 7.71
CA MET A 39 3.46 -1.98 9.12
C MET A 39 4.58 -2.55 9.97
N ALA A 40 4.83 -1.94 11.13
CA ALA A 40 5.80 -2.43 12.09
C ALA A 40 5.43 -3.85 12.58
N GLU A 41 6.46 -4.67 12.84
CA GLU A 41 6.29 -6.05 13.28
C GLU A 41 5.45 -6.14 14.57
N GLY A 42 4.57 -7.15 14.65
CA GLY A 42 3.77 -7.42 15.84
C GLY A 42 2.47 -6.60 15.95
N SER A 43 2.10 -5.86 14.90
CA SER A 43 0.79 -5.23 14.83
C SER A 43 -0.29 -6.21 14.34
N ASP A 44 -1.10 -6.72 15.27
CA ASP A 44 -2.34 -7.45 14.94
C ASP A 44 -3.45 -6.52 14.41
N ASP A 45 -3.24 -5.21 14.54
CA ASP A 45 -4.15 -4.16 14.09
C ASP A 45 -3.44 -3.22 13.11
N LEU A 46 -3.43 -3.61 11.83
CA LEU A 46 -2.82 -2.85 10.74
C LEU A 46 -3.44 -1.45 10.56
N ALA A 47 -4.65 -1.21 11.08
CA ALA A 47 -5.29 0.10 10.98
C ALA A 47 -4.70 1.11 11.98
N ASN A 48 -4.11 0.64 13.08
CA ASN A 48 -3.55 1.47 14.15
C ASN A 48 -2.04 1.23 14.38
N SER A 49 -1.39 0.48 13.50
CA SER A 49 0.03 0.18 13.59
C SER A 49 0.90 1.35 13.20
N GLU A 50 2.06 1.48 13.85
CA GLU A 50 3.13 2.32 13.33
C GLU A 50 3.65 1.73 12.00
N LEU A 51 4.22 2.61 11.16
CA LEU A 51 4.82 2.21 9.90
C LEU A 51 6.19 1.57 10.14
N SER A 52 6.63 0.69 9.24
CA SER A 52 7.90 -0.03 9.36
C SER A 52 9.10 0.80 8.89
N ASP A 53 10.30 0.44 9.34
CA ASP A 53 11.55 1.02 8.81
C ASP A 53 11.67 0.83 7.28
N ALA A 54 11.13 -0.27 6.75
CA ALA A 54 11.08 -0.54 5.32
C ALA A 54 10.16 0.45 4.57
N TRP A 55 9.08 0.90 5.21
CA TRP A 55 8.25 1.97 4.68
C TRP A 55 9.01 3.30 4.67
N ASP A 56 9.66 3.65 5.79
CA ASP A 56 10.42 4.89 5.91
C ASP A 56 11.58 4.97 4.89
N GLU A 57 12.25 3.85 4.61
CA GLU A 57 13.28 3.77 3.56
C GLU A 57 12.72 4.08 2.17
N MET A 58 11.51 3.58 1.86
CA MET A 58 10.86 3.82 0.56
C MET A 58 10.24 5.23 0.44
N TYR A 59 9.82 5.84 1.55
CA TYR A 59 8.95 7.03 1.55
C TYR A 59 9.62 8.34 1.10
N SER A 60 10.96 8.39 1.06
CA SER A 60 11.69 9.66 0.90
C SER A 60 11.70 10.27 -0.52
N ASP A 61 11.42 9.51 -1.59
CA ASP A 61 11.63 10.02 -2.96
C ASP A 61 10.33 10.19 -3.79
N PRO A 62 9.40 9.19 -3.84
CA PRO A 62 8.25 9.26 -4.74
C PRO A 62 7.16 10.23 -4.25
N PHE A 63 6.87 10.25 -2.95
CA PHE A 63 5.78 11.06 -2.40
C PHE A 63 6.16 12.54 -2.26
N GLU A 64 7.41 12.85 -1.89
CA GLU A 64 7.89 14.24 -1.76
C GLU A 64 7.92 14.98 -3.11
N THR A 65 8.06 14.25 -4.20
CA THR A 65 8.10 14.79 -5.57
C THR A 65 6.75 14.71 -6.29
N THR A 66 5.72 14.13 -5.67
CA THR A 66 4.39 13.98 -6.26
C THR A 66 3.59 15.28 -6.18
N GLY A 67 3.43 15.96 -7.32
CA GLY A 67 2.63 17.18 -7.44
C GLY A 67 1.14 16.96 -7.73
N ALA A 68 0.75 15.78 -8.20
CA ALA A 68 -0.64 15.44 -8.52
C ALA A 68 -0.86 13.92 -8.46
N VAL A 69 -2.07 13.50 -8.07
CA VAL A 69 -2.49 12.08 -8.03
C VAL A 69 -3.71 11.88 -8.92
N ILE A 70 -3.71 10.80 -9.71
CA ILE A 70 -4.85 10.36 -10.53
C ILE A 70 -5.34 9.02 -9.96
N MET A 71 -6.61 8.97 -9.53
CA MET A 71 -7.28 7.76 -9.04
C MET A 71 -8.61 7.56 -9.77
N GLY A 72 -9.04 6.30 -9.87
CA GLY A 72 -10.33 5.89 -10.43
C GLY A 72 -11.14 5.05 -9.45
#